data_AF-A0A257H6C9-F1
#
_entry.id   AF-A0A257H6C9-F1
#
_cell.length_a   1.000
_cell.length_b   1.000
_cell.length_c   1.000
_cell.angle_alpha   90.00
_cell.angle_beta   90.00
_cell.angle_gamma   90.00
#
_symmetry.space_group_name_H-M   'P 1'
#
loop_
_entity.id
_entity.type
_entity.pdbx_description
1 polymer ?
#
loop_
_entity_poly.entity_id
_entity_poly.type
_entity_poly.pdbx_seq_one_letter_code
_entity_poly.pdbx_strand_id
1 'polypeptide(L)'
;MGDDRNALSKATPDDLLRTADMVRVGLAGSLRNFEMLTFTGQNRKLSDVDYGGGQPAGYVSEPGEVVNYVENHDNQTLYDINVFRLPVGTSTADRVRVQMLGVAINAFSQGVAYFHAGTEVLRSKSMDRNSYDSGDWFNRLDWTYQTNYFGTGLPPQQDNRESWPLMAPLLADPANRPTPADIAQSRDMFNDLLKIRASTTLLRLRTAADIQSRLSFRNIGPGQTPVVLAGHVQGHMNGKLYPGARFKELLYFINVDKLARTLTLPQEAGKKYRLHPVHTAKGAADSRARSAHTHSPTGQFTIPPRTAVVYVIQ
;
A
#
# COMPACT_ATOMS: atom_id res chain seq x y z
N MET A 1 3.52 25.71 -4.11
CA MET A 1 3.42 24.53 -5.02
C MET A 1 3.47 25.00 -6.47
N GLY A 2 4.44 25.84 -6.85
CA GLY A 2 4.43 26.53 -8.16
C GLY A 2 5.34 25.94 -9.25
N ASP A 3 6.44 25.25 -8.89
CA ASP A 3 7.48 24.85 -9.85
C ASP A 3 7.86 23.35 -9.79
N ASP A 4 7.04 22.54 -9.14
CA ASP A 4 7.29 21.09 -9.10
C ASP A 4 6.89 20.47 -10.44
N ARG A 5 7.89 20.05 -11.22
CA ARG A 5 7.69 19.45 -12.55
C ARG A 5 6.89 18.14 -12.51
N ASN A 6 6.75 17.53 -11.34
CA ASN A 6 5.91 16.34 -11.16
C ASN A 6 4.48 16.70 -10.70
N ALA A 7 4.20 17.95 -10.38
CA ALA A 7 2.88 18.44 -9.96
C ALA A 7 2.02 18.94 -11.16
N LEU A 8 1.99 18.17 -12.25
CA LEU A 8 1.22 18.50 -13.46
C LEU A 8 -0.22 17.97 -13.45
N SER A 9 -0.61 17.23 -12.40
CA SER A 9 -1.92 16.62 -12.30
C SER A 9 -3.02 17.66 -12.11
N LYS A 10 -4.16 17.45 -12.78
CA LYS A 10 -5.41 18.20 -12.57
C LYS A 10 -6.34 17.52 -11.56
N ALA A 11 -5.82 16.55 -10.79
CA ALA A 11 -6.61 15.81 -9.82
C ALA A 11 -7.23 16.73 -8.76
N THR A 12 -8.47 16.43 -8.42
CA THR A 12 -9.30 17.14 -7.46
C THR A 12 -9.31 16.43 -6.10
N PRO A 13 -9.77 17.09 -5.02
CA PRO A 13 -10.02 16.40 -3.75
C PRO A 13 -10.96 15.19 -3.87
N ASP A 14 -11.96 15.26 -4.75
CA ASP A 14 -12.88 14.15 -5.03
C ASP A 14 -12.19 12.97 -5.71
N ASP A 15 -11.18 13.21 -6.55
CA ASP A 15 -10.39 12.14 -7.14
C ASP A 15 -9.59 11.37 -6.07
N LEU A 16 -9.13 12.06 -5.03
CA LEU A 16 -8.45 11.41 -3.90
C LEU A 16 -9.41 10.57 -3.07
N LEU A 17 -10.63 11.07 -2.82
CA LEU A 17 -11.71 10.32 -2.17
C LEU A 17 -12.08 9.06 -2.96
N ARG A 18 -12.28 9.20 -4.28
CA ARG A 18 -12.56 8.09 -5.20
C ARG A 18 -11.41 7.08 -5.23
N THR A 19 -10.17 7.56 -5.24
CA THR A 19 -8.98 6.69 -5.18
C THR A 19 -8.92 5.90 -3.89
N ALA A 20 -9.22 6.51 -2.74
CA ALA A 20 -9.25 5.81 -1.46
C ALA A 20 -10.27 4.66 -1.46
N ASP A 21 -11.46 4.88 -2.03
CA ASP A 21 -12.46 3.81 -2.22
C ASP A 21 -11.97 2.72 -3.17
N MET A 22 -11.34 3.08 -4.29
CA MET A 22 -10.77 2.09 -5.21
C MET A 22 -9.70 1.23 -4.55
N VAL A 23 -8.86 1.80 -3.68
CA VAL A 23 -7.91 1.00 -2.90
C VAL A 23 -8.63 0.08 -1.90
N ARG A 24 -9.73 0.53 -1.29
CA ARG A 24 -10.56 -0.33 -0.41
C ARG A 24 -11.20 -1.49 -1.17
N VAL A 25 -11.59 -1.31 -2.44
CA VAL A 25 -12.04 -2.42 -3.30
C VAL A 25 -10.98 -3.51 -3.36
N GLY A 26 -9.73 -3.15 -3.67
CA GLY A 26 -8.61 -4.10 -3.69
C GLY A 26 -8.31 -4.72 -2.32
N LEU A 27 -8.36 -3.92 -1.24
CA LEU A 27 -8.17 -4.42 0.13
C LEU A 27 -9.23 -5.46 0.54
N ALA A 28 -10.46 -5.35 0.02
CA ALA A 28 -11.53 -6.32 0.20
C ALA A 28 -11.44 -7.53 -0.74
N GLY A 29 -10.38 -7.63 -1.55
CA GLY A 29 -10.17 -8.72 -2.49
C GLY A 29 -11.08 -8.65 -3.71
N SER A 30 -11.52 -7.45 -4.13
CA SER A 30 -12.36 -7.24 -5.32
C SER A 30 -13.60 -8.15 -5.41
N LEU A 31 -14.13 -8.57 -4.26
CA LEU A 31 -15.31 -9.43 -4.17
C LEU A 31 -16.55 -8.69 -4.67
N ARG A 32 -17.18 -9.19 -5.73
CA ARG A 32 -18.35 -8.55 -6.38
C ARG A 32 -19.46 -8.17 -5.39
N ASN A 33 -19.74 -9.02 -4.41
CA ASN A 33 -20.84 -8.86 -3.45
C ASN A 33 -20.40 -8.24 -2.11
N PHE A 34 -19.15 -7.82 -1.94
CA PHE A 34 -18.77 -7.08 -0.74
C PHE A 34 -19.39 -5.69 -0.80
N GLU A 35 -19.95 -5.20 0.31
CA GLU A 35 -20.61 -3.90 0.37
C GLU A 35 -19.82 -2.94 1.27
N MET A 36 -19.70 -1.69 0.84
CA MET A 36 -19.13 -0.62 1.66
C MET A 36 -19.81 0.73 1.41
N LEU A 37 -19.77 1.60 2.43
CA LEU A 37 -20.15 3.00 2.29
C LEU A 37 -19.07 3.72 1.48
N THR A 38 -19.45 4.26 0.33
CA THR A 38 -18.54 5.00 -0.55
C THR A 38 -18.41 6.47 -0.14
N PHE A 39 -17.46 7.18 -0.74
CA PHE A 39 -17.23 8.61 -0.55
C PHE A 39 -18.44 9.48 -0.93
N THR A 40 -19.36 8.96 -1.76
CA THR A 40 -20.61 9.66 -2.11
C THR A 40 -21.71 9.46 -1.06
N GLY A 41 -21.46 8.70 0.00
CA GLY A 41 -22.42 8.43 1.08
C GLY A 41 -23.41 7.32 0.76
N GLN A 42 -23.15 6.51 -0.26
CA GLN A 42 -24.01 5.39 -0.65
C GLN A 42 -23.35 4.07 -0.29
N ASN A 43 -24.11 3.12 0.26
CA ASN A 43 -23.67 1.73 0.33
C ASN A 43 -23.74 1.13 -1.08
N ARG A 44 -22.63 0.58 -1.54
CA ARG A 44 -22.50 -0.02 -2.87
C ARG A 44 -21.86 -1.39 -2.75
N LYS A 45 -22.32 -2.34 -3.56
CA LYS A 45 -21.53 -3.55 -3.86
C LYS A 45 -20.30 -3.14 -4.65
N LEU A 46 -19.20 -3.87 -4.50
CA LEU A 46 -18.00 -3.56 -5.28
C LEU A 46 -18.22 -3.75 -6.79
N SER A 47 -19.17 -4.60 -7.20
CA SER A 47 -19.60 -4.70 -8.60
C SER A 47 -20.25 -3.43 -9.15
N ASP A 48 -20.78 -2.57 -8.28
CA ASP A 48 -21.47 -1.33 -8.67
C ASP A 48 -20.53 -0.11 -8.61
N VAL A 49 -19.25 -0.33 -8.28
CA VAL A 49 -18.20 0.69 -8.30
C VAL A 49 -17.52 0.64 -9.67
N ASP A 50 -17.47 1.78 -10.36
CA ASP A 50 -16.84 1.88 -11.67
C ASP A 50 -15.31 1.82 -11.59
N TYR A 51 -14.71 1.02 -12.47
CA TYR A 51 -13.29 0.96 -12.73
C TYR A 51 -13.02 1.23 -14.21
N GLY A 52 -12.17 2.22 -14.49
CA GLY A 52 -11.68 2.47 -15.85
C GLY A 52 -12.71 2.95 -16.86
N GLY A 53 -13.86 3.49 -16.43
CA GLY A 53 -14.86 4.07 -17.34
C GLY A 53 -15.84 3.07 -17.94
N GLY A 54 -16.26 2.05 -17.17
CA GLY A 54 -17.38 1.19 -17.52
C GLY A 54 -17.33 -0.24 -16.98
N GLN A 55 -16.28 -0.62 -16.23
CA GLN A 55 -16.12 -1.99 -15.73
C GLN A 55 -16.40 -2.08 -14.22
N PRO A 56 -16.94 -3.20 -13.71
CA PRO A 56 -17.13 -3.40 -12.28
C PRO A 56 -15.78 -3.58 -11.57
N ALA A 57 -15.52 -2.77 -10.55
CA ALA A 57 -14.28 -2.83 -9.77
C ALA A 57 -14.19 -4.13 -8.94
N GLY A 58 -15.33 -4.63 -8.46
CA GLY A 58 -15.47 -5.95 -7.85
C GLY A 58 -15.97 -6.98 -8.87
N TYR A 59 -15.15 -7.98 -9.15
CA TYR A 59 -15.40 -8.94 -10.24
C TYR A 59 -15.26 -10.41 -9.82
N VAL A 60 -14.63 -10.71 -8.68
CA VAL A 60 -14.44 -12.09 -8.23
C VAL A 60 -15.54 -12.57 -7.30
N SER A 61 -15.73 -13.88 -7.24
CA SER A 61 -16.66 -14.56 -6.36
C SER A 61 -16.04 -15.06 -5.07
N GLU A 62 -14.75 -15.42 -5.10
CA GLU A 62 -13.97 -15.91 -3.96
C GLU A 62 -12.60 -15.22 -3.92
N PRO A 63 -11.98 -15.05 -2.72
CA PRO A 63 -10.70 -14.36 -2.62
C PRO A 63 -9.54 -15.12 -3.28
N GLY A 64 -9.70 -16.42 -3.57
CA GLY A 64 -8.70 -17.18 -4.31
C GLY A 64 -8.59 -16.80 -5.79
N GLU A 65 -9.54 -16.04 -6.32
CA GLU A 65 -9.64 -15.68 -7.74
C GLU A 65 -8.99 -14.33 -8.07
N VAL A 66 -8.55 -13.58 -7.05
CA VAL A 66 -7.93 -12.25 -7.21
C VAL A 66 -6.44 -12.30 -6.87
N VAL A 67 -5.63 -11.71 -7.75
CA VAL A 67 -4.20 -11.47 -7.52
C VAL A 67 -3.98 -9.97 -7.41
N ASN A 68 -3.71 -9.49 -6.21
CA ASN A 68 -3.41 -8.09 -5.93
C ASN A 68 -1.93 -7.80 -6.14
N TYR A 69 -1.64 -6.70 -6.83
CA TYR A 69 -0.29 -6.23 -7.06
C TYR A 69 -0.27 -4.72 -7.27
N VAL A 70 0.90 -4.12 -7.05
CA VAL A 70 1.19 -2.70 -7.31
C VAL A 70 2.32 -2.51 -8.33
N GLU A 71 2.92 -3.63 -8.75
CA GLU A 71 4.04 -3.71 -9.69
C GLU A 71 4.09 -5.11 -10.29
N ASN A 72 4.46 -5.23 -11.57
CA ASN A 72 4.72 -6.49 -12.25
C ASN A 72 5.92 -6.33 -13.20
N HIS A 73 6.26 -7.38 -13.96
CA HIS A 73 7.34 -7.36 -14.93
C HIS A 73 7.07 -6.40 -16.10
N ASP A 74 5.82 -6.28 -16.53
CA ASP A 74 5.34 -5.32 -17.52
C ASP A 74 5.09 -3.95 -16.87
N ASN A 75 5.22 -2.89 -17.67
CA ASN A 75 5.20 -1.50 -17.22
C ASN A 75 6.43 -1.14 -16.34
N GLN A 76 6.47 0.09 -15.84
CA GLN A 76 7.53 0.56 -14.96
C GLN A 76 7.50 -0.13 -13.60
N THR A 77 8.67 -0.25 -12.96
CA THR A 77 8.74 -0.68 -11.54
C THR A 77 8.08 0.35 -10.63
N LEU A 78 7.73 -0.02 -9.39
CA LEU A 78 7.14 0.91 -8.42
C LEU A 78 8.15 2.00 -8.03
N TYR A 79 9.45 1.70 -8.03
CA TYR A 79 10.47 2.72 -7.80
C TYR A 79 10.47 3.75 -8.93
N ASP A 80 10.47 3.30 -10.18
CA ASP A 80 10.53 4.17 -11.36
C ASP A 80 9.27 5.04 -11.47
N ILE A 81 8.09 4.48 -11.22
CA ILE A 81 6.84 5.26 -11.22
C ILE A 81 6.79 6.26 -10.05
N ASN A 82 7.38 5.92 -8.89
CA ASN A 82 7.51 6.85 -7.77
C ASN A 82 8.42 8.03 -8.13
N VAL A 83 9.49 7.82 -8.91
CA VAL A 83 10.33 8.93 -9.42
C VAL A 83 9.56 9.85 -10.35
N PHE A 84 8.70 9.31 -11.22
CA PHE A 84 7.81 10.11 -12.05
C PHE A 84 6.75 10.90 -11.28
N ARG A 85 6.13 10.29 -10.25
CA ARG A 85 4.87 10.80 -9.68
C ARG A 85 5.01 11.54 -8.36
N LEU A 86 6.08 11.29 -7.60
CA LEU A 86 6.30 12.02 -6.34
C LEU A 86 6.91 13.38 -6.62
N PRO A 87 6.68 14.38 -5.74
CA PRO A 87 7.35 15.68 -5.82
C PRO A 87 8.85 15.54 -6.05
N VAL A 88 9.43 16.34 -6.95
CA VAL A 88 10.85 16.24 -7.32
C VAL A 88 11.77 16.26 -6.09
N GLY A 89 11.47 17.11 -5.11
CA GLY A 89 12.22 17.20 -3.85
C GLY A 89 11.99 16.08 -2.82
N THR A 90 11.33 14.98 -3.19
CA THR A 90 11.12 13.84 -2.28
C THR A 90 12.44 13.09 -2.08
N SER A 91 12.94 13.03 -0.84
CA SER A 91 14.19 12.32 -0.53
C SER A 91 14.07 10.80 -0.72
N THR A 92 15.20 10.11 -0.89
CA THR A 92 15.26 8.66 -1.07
C THR A 92 14.62 7.91 0.09
N ALA A 93 14.91 8.30 1.33
CA ALA A 93 14.29 7.71 2.53
C ALA A 93 12.75 7.85 2.53
N ASP A 94 12.24 8.98 2.04
CA ASP A 94 10.81 9.21 1.93
C ASP A 94 10.18 8.43 0.76
N ARG A 95 10.94 8.16 -0.31
CA ARG A 95 10.56 7.25 -1.40
C ARG A 95 10.50 5.79 -0.94
N VAL A 96 11.43 5.34 -0.10
CA VAL A 96 11.38 4.02 0.56
C VAL A 96 10.05 3.84 1.27
N ARG A 97 9.62 4.86 2.02
CA ARG A 97 8.34 4.80 2.73
C ARG A 97 7.15 4.73 1.80
N VAL A 98 7.13 5.51 0.72
CA VAL A 98 6.05 5.43 -0.28
C VAL A 98 6.02 4.06 -0.96
N GLN A 99 7.17 3.50 -1.33
CA GLN A 99 7.29 2.13 -1.83
C GLN A 99 6.63 1.14 -0.86
N MET A 100 7.01 1.20 0.42
CA MET A 100 6.51 0.29 1.44
C MET A 100 5.03 0.50 1.79
N LEU A 101 4.46 1.68 1.56
CA LEU A 101 3.00 1.87 1.64
C LEU A 101 2.28 1.13 0.51
N GLY A 102 2.81 1.14 -0.71
CA GLY A 102 2.30 0.33 -1.82
C GLY A 102 2.35 -1.17 -1.51
N VAL A 103 3.48 -1.63 -0.98
CA VAL A 103 3.63 -3.02 -0.49
C VAL A 103 2.65 -3.32 0.64
N ALA A 104 2.44 -2.40 1.58
CA ALA A 104 1.53 -2.60 2.71
C ALA A 104 0.06 -2.72 2.27
N ILE A 105 -0.38 -1.95 1.27
CA ILE A 105 -1.72 -2.09 0.66
C ILE A 105 -1.89 -3.54 0.18
N ASN A 106 -0.91 -4.06 -0.56
CA ASN A 106 -0.98 -5.41 -1.07
C ASN A 106 -0.89 -6.46 0.05
N ALA A 107 0.04 -6.31 0.98
CA ALA A 107 0.26 -7.23 2.11
C ALA A 107 -0.93 -7.28 3.09
N PHE A 108 -1.74 -6.23 3.18
CA PHE A 108 -2.94 -6.20 4.04
C PHE A 108 -4.23 -6.52 3.28
N SER A 109 -4.20 -6.65 1.96
CA SER A 109 -5.36 -7.01 1.16
C SER A 109 -5.83 -8.46 1.42
N GLN A 110 -7.13 -8.69 1.33
CA GLN A 110 -7.68 -10.02 1.15
C GLN A 110 -7.37 -10.53 -0.26
N GLY A 111 -7.30 -11.85 -0.43
CA GLY A 111 -6.93 -12.49 -1.69
C GLY A 111 -5.44 -12.83 -1.81
N VAL A 112 -4.98 -13.11 -3.03
CA VAL A 112 -3.58 -13.50 -3.30
C VAL A 112 -2.73 -12.24 -3.43
N ALA A 113 -1.72 -12.09 -2.56
CA ALA A 113 -0.77 -10.98 -2.66
C ALA A 113 0.41 -11.39 -3.55
N TYR A 114 0.64 -10.66 -4.63
CA TYR A 114 1.75 -10.87 -5.57
C TYR A 114 2.76 -9.73 -5.50
N PHE A 115 4.05 -10.08 -5.50
CA PHE A 115 5.15 -9.12 -5.48
C PHE A 115 6.11 -9.39 -6.62
N HIS A 116 6.39 -8.37 -7.42
CA HIS A 116 7.44 -8.44 -8.45
C HIS A 116 8.82 -8.52 -7.81
N ALA A 117 9.68 -9.42 -8.32
CA ALA A 117 11.03 -9.59 -7.83
C ALA A 117 11.81 -8.27 -7.87
N GLY A 118 12.32 -7.86 -6.70
CA GLY A 118 13.07 -6.63 -6.53
C GLY A 118 12.28 -5.45 -5.97
N THR A 119 10.95 -5.56 -5.83
CA THR A 119 10.14 -4.48 -5.23
C THR A 119 10.57 -4.19 -3.79
N GLU A 120 11.05 -5.22 -3.08
CA GLU A 120 11.60 -5.15 -1.72
C GLU A 120 12.93 -4.41 -1.64
N VAL A 121 13.69 -4.37 -2.74
CA VAL A 121 15.02 -3.73 -2.84
C VAL A 121 15.00 -2.53 -3.79
N LEU A 122 13.84 -1.90 -3.95
CA LEU A 122 13.66 -0.65 -4.72
C LEU A 122 14.05 -0.78 -6.20
N ARG A 123 13.93 -1.98 -6.80
CA ARG A 123 14.38 -2.25 -8.16
C ARG A 123 13.95 -1.16 -9.14
N SER A 124 14.90 -0.71 -9.95
CA SER A 124 14.67 0.14 -11.10
C SER A 124 15.00 -0.62 -12.37
N LYS A 125 14.28 -0.28 -13.46
CA LYS A 125 14.64 -0.65 -14.82
C LYS A 125 15.11 0.57 -15.62
N SER A 126 15.65 1.56 -14.91
CA SER A 126 15.99 2.88 -15.44
C SER A 126 14.82 3.53 -16.19
N MET A 127 13.61 3.38 -15.64
CA MET A 127 12.33 3.89 -16.16
C MET A 127 11.79 3.19 -17.41
N ASP A 128 12.36 2.05 -17.82
CA ASP A 128 11.83 1.25 -18.93
C ASP A 128 10.42 0.73 -18.63
N ARG A 129 9.47 1.03 -19.52
CA ARG A 129 8.08 0.57 -19.42
C ARG A 129 7.85 -0.82 -20.03
N ASN A 130 8.74 -1.30 -20.89
CA ASN A 130 8.57 -2.58 -21.58
C ASN A 130 9.91 -3.26 -21.82
N SER A 131 10.42 -3.90 -20.76
CA SER A 131 11.81 -4.38 -20.67
C SER A 131 12.01 -5.82 -21.14
N TYR A 132 11.06 -6.37 -21.91
CA TYR A 132 11.07 -7.79 -22.30
C TYR A 132 12.34 -8.19 -23.08
N ASP A 133 12.93 -7.27 -23.85
CA ASP A 133 14.15 -7.46 -24.65
C ASP A 133 15.21 -6.35 -24.39
N SER A 134 15.20 -5.78 -23.18
CA SER A 134 16.16 -4.73 -22.79
C SER A 134 17.45 -5.30 -22.18
N GLY A 135 17.64 -6.62 -22.26
CA GLY A 135 18.81 -7.35 -21.79
C GLY A 135 19.08 -7.24 -20.29
N ASP A 136 20.23 -7.75 -19.87
CA ASP A 136 20.64 -7.77 -18.46
C ASP A 136 20.85 -6.36 -17.88
N TRP A 137 21.24 -5.40 -18.71
CA TRP A 137 21.58 -4.05 -18.27
C TRP A 137 20.39 -3.35 -17.58
N PHE A 138 19.23 -3.31 -18.25
CA PHE A 138 18.03 -2.66 -17.72
C PHE A 138 17.21 -3.57 -16.80
N ASN A 139 17.37 -4.89 -16.87
CA ASN A 139 16.61 -5.83 -16.03
C ASN A 139 17.32 -6.23 -14.73
N ARG A 140 18.51 -5.69 -14.47
CA ARG A 140 19.38 -6.14 -13.39
C ARG A 140 18.70 -6.14 -12.02
N LEU A 141 18.99 -7.20 -11.26
CA LEU A 141 18.74 -7.32 -9.83
C LEU A 141 20.09 -7.41 -9.11
N ASP A 142 20.35 -6.47 -8.21
CA ASP A 142 21.60 -6.40 -7.48
C ASP A 142 21.48 -6.97 -6.07
N TRP A 143 21.83 -8.25 -5.93
CA TRP A 143 21.80 -8.95 -4.64
C TRP A 143 22.95 -8.57 -3.70
N THR A 144 23.89 -7.70 -4.13
CA THR A 144 24.87 -7.09 -3.23
C THR A 144 24.27 -5.91 -2.44
N TYR A 145 23.07 -5.47 -2.82
CA TYR A 145 22.33 -4.36 -2.24
C TYR A 145 23.07 -3.01 -2.30
N GLN A 146 24.01 -2.85 -3.23
CA GLN A 146 24.76 -1.61 -3.38
C GLN A 146 24.04 -0.59 -4.25
N THR A 147 23.26 -1.05 -5.22
CA THR A 147 22.52 -0.20 -6.15
C THR A 147 21.16 -0.80 -6.49
N ASN A 148 20.21 0.00 -6.95
CA ASN A 148 18.97 -0.50 -7.53
C ASN A 148 18.92 -0.38 -9.07
N TYR A 149 20.04 0.02 -9.69
CA TYR A 149 20.19 0.29 -11.13
C TYR A 149 19.40 1.49 -11.70
N PHE A 150 18.90 2.39 -10.84
CA PHE A 150 18.28 3.64 -11.31
C PHE A 150 19.30 4.61 -11.93
N GLY A 151 18.93 5.26 -13.04
CA GLY A 151 19.77 6.28 -13.67
C GLY A 151 20.96 5.71 -14.43
N THR A 152 20.82 4.51 -15.02
CA THR A 152 21.86 3.77 -15.76
C THR A 152 21.79 3.99 -17.28
N GLY A 153 21.05 5.01 -17.71
CA GLY A 153 20.84 5.38 -19.11
C GLY A 153 19.36 5.53 -19.44
N LEU A 154 19.08 6.18 -20.58
CA LEU A 154 17.74 6.19 -21.15
C LEU A 154 17.39 4.77 -21.64
N PRO A 155 16.18 4.26 -21.34
CA PRO A 155 15.76 2.93 -21.76
C PRO A 155 15.55 2.85 -23.28
N PRO A 156 15.50 1.64 -23.88
CA PRO A 156 15.46 1.46 -25.32
C PRO A 156 14.38 2.27 -26.04
N GLN A 157 14.71 2.78 -27.22
CA GLN A 157 13.91 3.77 -27.95
C GLN A 157 12.50 3.27 -28.30
N GLN A 158 12.38 2.00 -28.70
CA GLN A 158 11.17 1.41 -29.27
C GLN A 158 9.90 1.73 -28.48
N ASP A 159 9.97 1.64 -27.16
CA ASP A 159 8.82 1.85 -26.27
C ASP A 159 8.91 3.10 -25.39
N ASN A 160 10.05 3.80 -25.37
CA ASN A 160 10.33 4.84 -24.38
C ASN A 160 10.67 6.21 -24.97
N ARG A 161 10.93 6.33 -26.28
CA ARG A 161 11.41 7.56 -26.94
C ARG A 161 10.61 8.81 -26.57
N GLU A 162 9.29 8.70 -26.61
CA GLU A 162 8.38 9.83 -26.36
C GLU A 162 8.47 10.34 -24.93
N SER A 163 8.83 9.48 -23.98
CA SER A 163 9.00 9.83 -22.58
C SER A 163 10.42 10.25 -22.21
N TRP A 164 11.41 10.08 -23.11
CA TRP A 164 12.80 10.47 -22.83
C TRP A 164 12.97 11.92 -22.37
N PRO A 165 12.25 12.94 -22.91
CA PRO A 165 12.35 14.29 -22.39
C PRO A 165 11.93 14.43 -20.92
N LEU A 166 11.01 13.58 -20.45
CA LEU A 166 10.59 13.51 -19.05
C LEU A 166 11.59 12.70 -18.20
N MET A 167 12.14 11.62 -18.76
CA MET A 167 13.06 10.70 -18.07
C MET A 167 14.45 11.32 -17.87
N ALA A 168 15.00 11.96 -18.89
CA ALA A 168 16.38 12.45 -18.91
C ALA A 168 16.75 13.30 -17.66
N PRO A 169 15.98 14.33 -17.26
CA PRO A 169 16.32 15.09 -16.06
C PRO A 169 16.19 14.27 -14.77
N LEU A 170 15.26 13.31 -14.69
CA LEU A 170 15.05 12.48 -13.51
C LEU A 170 16.18 11.45 -13.34
N LEU A 171 16.63 10.83 -14.43
CA LEU A 171 17.71 9.85 -14.47
C LEU A 171 19.09 10.47 -14.20
N ALA A 172 19.28 11.74 -14.58
CA ALA A 172 20.51 12.49 -14.37
C ALA A 172 20.67 12.97 -12.92
N ASP A 173 19.58 13.09 -12.16
CA ASP A 173 19.61 13.59 -10.79
C ASP A 173 20.05 12.50 -9.80
N PRO A 174 21.25 12.64 -9.17
CA PRO A 174 21.73 11.66 -8.20
C PRO A 174 20.87 11.59 -6.93
N ALA A 175 20.06 12.61 -6.63
CA ALA A 175 19.13 12.57 -5.49
C ALA A 175 18.00 11.53 -5.66
N ASN A 176 17.78 11.03 -6.89
CA ASN A 176 16.85 9.95 -7.18
C ASN A 176 17.50 8.55 -7.12
N ARG A 177 18.77 8.43 -6.73
CA ARG A 177 19.43 7.11 -6.57
C ARG A 177 19.39 6.70 -5.09
N PRO A 178 18.78 5.56 -4.74
CA PRO A 178 18.73 5.13 -3.35
C PRO A 178 20.13 4.70 -2.89
N THR A 179 20.41 4.92 -1.61
CA THR A 179 21.65 4.45 -0.99
C THR A 179 21.54 2.96 -0.63
N PRO A 180 22.67 2.26 -0.38
CA PRO A 180 22.63 0.90 0.18
C PRO A 180 21.81 0.79 1.47
N ALA A 181 21.80 1.85 2.29
CA ALA A 181 20.99 1.91 3.51
C ALA A 181 19.48 1.99 3.21
N ASP A 182 19.08 2.76 2.19
CA ASP A 182 17.69 2.83 1.73
C ASP A 182 17.21 1.47 1.22
N ILE A 183 18.04 0.76 0.45
CA ILE A 183 17.75 -0.58 -0.08
C ILE A 183 17.59 -1.59 1.06
N ALA A 184 18.53 -1.61 2.01
CA ALA A 184 18.45 -2.49 3.18
C ALA A 184 17.22 -2.19 4.03
N GLN A 185 16.90 -0.90 4.26
CA GLN A 185 15.71 -0.50 5.00
C GLN A 185 14.43 -0.96 4.30
N SER A 186 14.34 -0.79 2.98
CA SER A 186 13.20 -1.27 2.18
C SER A 186 13.00 -2.78 2.33
N ARG A 187 14.08 -3.56 2.19
CA ARG A 187 14.05 -5.03 2.31
C ARG A 187 13.55 -5.46 3.69
N ASP A 188 14.06 -4.82 4.74
CA ASP A 188 13.74 -5.21 6.11
C ASP A 188 12.30 -4.78 6.48
N MET A 189 11.82 -3.63 5.97
CA MET A 189 10.41 -3.21 6.08
C MET A 189 9.47 -4.17 5.33
N PHE A 190 9.84 -4.61 4.12
CA PHE A 190 9.09 -5.61 3.37
C PHE A 190 8.97 -6.92 4.16
N ASN A 191 10.08 -7.40 4.76
CA ASN A 191 10.08 -8.58 5.60
C ASN A 191 9.15 -8.44 6.81
N ASP A 192 9.11 -7.26 7.45
CA ASP A 192 8.18 -7.02 8.55
C ASP A 192 6.72 -7.05 8.11
N LEU A 193 6.37 -6.47 6.97
CA LEU A 193 5.02 -6.56 6.39
C LEU A 193 4.61 -8.02 6.12
N LEU A 194 5.54 -8.84 5.58
CA LEU A 194 5.28 -10.26 5.36
C LEU A 194 5.14 -11.04 6.68
N LYS A 195 5.96 -10.75 7.70
CA LYS A 195 5.80 -11.35 9.04
C LYS A 195 4.43 -11.03 9.63
N ILE A 196 3.90 -9.82 9.44
CA ILE A 196 2.55 -9.43 9.87
C ILE A 196 1.49 -10.24 9.10
N ARG A 197 1.55 -10.29 7.76
CA ARG A 197 0.60 -11.06 6.94
C ARG A 197 0.62 -12.57 7.28
N ALA A 198 1.80 -13.12 7.51
CA ALA A 198 1.98 -14.53 7.84
C ALA A 198 1.56 -14.85 9.28
N SER A 199 1.60 -13.88 10.19
CA SER A 199 1.28 -14.11 11.60
C SER A 199 -0.16 -14.55 11.78
N THR A 200 -1.10 -14.05 10.98
CA THR A 200 -2.54 -14.23 11.17
C THR A 200 -3.25 -14.64 9.88
N THR A 201 -4.35 -15.40 9.99
CA THR A 201 -5.28 -15.66 8.87
C THR A 201 -6.29 -14.54 8.67
N LEU A 202 -6.37 -13.53 9.55
CA LEU A 202 -7.29 -12.41 9.39
C LEU A 202 -6.97 -11.52 8.17
N LEU A 203 -5.72 -11.53 7.70
CA LEU A 203 -5.32 -10.87 6.46
C LEU A 203 -5.43 -11.80 5.23
N ARG A 204 -5.91 -13.05 5.42
CA ARG A 204 -5.96 -14.12 4.41
C ARG A 204 -7.19 -15.00 4.65
N LEU A 205 -8.35 -14.36 4.79
CA LEU A 205 -9.63 -15.05 4.98
C LEU A 205 -9.92 -15.94 3.76
N ARG A 206 -10.51 -17.11 4.02
CA ARG A 206 -10.56 -18.20 3.03
C ARG A 206 -11.72 -18.11 2.05
N THR A 207 -12.80 -17.44 2.44
CA THR A 207 -14.04 -17.40 1.67
C THR A 207 -14.58 -15.98 1.59
N ALA A 208 -15.39 -15.71 0.56
CA ALA A 208 -16.11 -14.45 0.44
C ALA A 208 -17.04 -14.20 1.63
N ALA A 209 -17.70 -15.25 2.15
CA ALA A 209 -18.56 -15.16 3.32
C ALA A 209 -17.78 -14.75 4.59
N ASP A 210 -16.56 -15.27 4.77
CA ASP A 210 -15.70 -14.84 5.87
C ASP A 210 -15.32 -13.36 5.73
N ILE A 211 -14.97 -12.91 4.52
CA ILE A 211 -14.59 -11.51 4.28
C ILE A 211 -15.78 -10.59 4.53
N GLN A 212 -16.96 -10.90 3.97
CA GLN A 212 -18.18 -10.11 4.15
C GLN A 212 -18.60 -10.00 5.63
N SER A 213 -18.43 -11.06 6.41
CA SER A 213 -18.84 -11.07 7.83
C SER A 213 -17.81 -10.48 8.79
N ARG A 214 -16.53 -10.39 8.39
CA ARG A 214 -15.42 -10.04 9.30
C ARG A 214 -14.69 -8.78 8.92
N LEU A 215 -14.53 -8.48 7.63
CA LEU A 215 -13.87 -7.27 7.17
C LEU A 215 -14.86 -6.12 7.17
N SER A 216 -14.46 -4.99 7.75
CA SER A 216 -15.18 -3.74 7.65
C SER A 216 -14.20 -2.58 7.60
N PHE A 217 -14.48 -1.60 6.76
CA PHE A 217 -13.63 -0.41 6.68
C PHE A 217 -14.01 0.62 7.75
N ARG A 218 -13.02 1.38 8.17
CA ARG A 218 -13.15 2.56 9.04
C ARG A 218 -12.74 3.78 8.24
N ASN A 219 -13.08 4.97 8.73
CA ASN A 219 -12.76 6.22 8.02
C ASN A 219 -13.23 6.19 6.55
N ILE A 220 -14.54 5.98 6.37
CA ILE A 220 -15.23 5.87 5.06
C ILE A 220 -16.39 6.87 5.01
N GLY A 221 -17.02 7.01 3.85
CA GLY A 221 -18.09 7.98 3.63
C GLY A 221 -17.59 9.36 3.18
N PRO A 222 -18.50 10.35 3.03
CA PRO A 222 -18.16 11.70 2.57
C PRO A 222 -17.22 12.46 3.51
N GLY A 223 -17.30 12.17 4.82
CA GLY A 223 -16.48 12.82 5.85
C GLY A 223 -15.13 12.15 6.12
N GLN A 224 -14.70 11.21 5.29
CA GLN A 224 -13.44 10.50 5.50
C GLN A 224 -12.22 11.42 5.41
N THR A 225 -11.13 11.01 6.05
CA THR A 225 -9.78 11.52 5.77
C THR A 225 -9.14 10.64 4.69
N PRO A 226 -9.18 10.99 3.40
CA PRO A 226 -8.90 10.04 2.31
C PRO A 226 -7.43 9.60 2.20
N VAL A 227 -6.53 10.28 2.90
CA VAL A 227 -5.10 9.92 3.01
C VAL A 227 -4.81 8.84 4.06
N VAL A 228 -5.82 8.37 4.79
CA VAL A 228 -5.66 7.26 5.76
C VAL A 228 -6.65 6.15 5.43
N LEU A 229 -6.14 5.01 4.98
CA LEU A 229 -6.95 3.79 4.85
C LEU A 229 -7.00 3.11 6.20
N ALA A 230 -8.16 2.58 6.58
CA ALA A 230 -8.33 1.87 7.85
C ALA A 230 -9.25 0.66 7.65
N GLY A 231 -8.74 -0.53 7.94
CA GLY A 231 -9.49 -1.78 7.83
C GLY A 231 -9.50 -2.55 9.15
N HIS A 232 -10.68 -2.99 9.55
CA HIS A 232 -10.91 -3.80 10.73
C HIS A 232 -11.30 -5.21 10.31
N VAL A 233 -10.72 -6.22 10.96
CA VAL A 233 -11.05 -7.62 10.74
C VAL A 233 -11.41 -8.27 12.07
N GLN A 234 -12.65 -8.77 12.15
CA GLN A 234 -13.17 -9.51 13.30
C GLN A 234 -12.66 -10.96 13.30
N GLY A 235 -11.79 -11.28 14.26
CA GLY A 235 -11.23 -12.61 14.45
C GLY A 235 -11.99 -13.49 15.43
N HIS A 236 -12.86 -12.92 16.27
CA HIS A 236 -13.72 -13.67 17.18
C HIS A 236 -15.19 -13.38 16.90
N MET A 237 -15.97 -14.42 16.59
CA MET A 237 -17.41 -14.29 16.37
C MET A 237 -18.12 -15.47 17.03
N ASN A 238 -19.28 -15.22 17.65
CA ASN A 238 -20.14 -16.24 18.24
C ASN A 238 -19.37 -17.17 19.22
N GLY A 239 -18.52 -16.57 20.06
CA GLY A 239 -17.74 -17.32 21.04
C GLY A 239 -16.49 -18.03 20.49
N LYS A 240 -16.23 -17.97 19.18
CA LYS A 240 -15.15 -18.74 18.54
C LYS A 240 -14.16 -17.86 17.78
N LEU A 241 -12.86 -18.15 17.97
CA LEU A 241 -11.78 -17.58 17.15
C LEU A 241 -11.77 -18.21 15.75
N TYR A 242 -11.55 -17.39 14.74
CA TYR A 242 -11.34 -17.86 13.37
C TYR A 242 -10.05 -18.70 13.30
N PRO A 243 -10.05 -19.84 12.58
CA PRO A 243 -8.88 -20.71 12.52
C PRO A 243 -7.60 -19.98 12.09
N GLY A 244 -6.56 -20.02 12.93
CA GLY A 244 -5.28 -19.35 12.68
C GLY A 244 -5.25 -17.84 12.90
N ALA A 245 -6.32 -17.24 13.45
CA ALA A 245 -6.41 -15.78 13.61
C ALA A 245 -5.39 -15.21 14.59
N ARG A 246 -5.09 -15.94 15.68
CA ARG A 246 -4.23 -15.55 16.83
C ARG A 246 -4.64 -14.30 17.60
N PHE A 247 -5.51 -13.47 17.02
CA PHE A 247 -6.00 -12.23 17.57
C PHE A 247 -7.53 -12.23 17.47
N LYS A 248 -8.20 -11.67 18.48
CA LYS A 248 -9.66 -11.48 18.47
C LYS A 248 -10.06 -10.41 17.48
N GLU A 249 -9.27 -9.34 17.37
CA GLU A 249 -9.50 -8.26 16.41
C GLU A 249 -8.17 -7.79 15.83
N LEU A 250 -8.20 -7.39 14.57
CA LEU A 250 -7.09 -6.73 13.87
C LEU A 250 -7.60 -5.42 13.28
N LEU A 251 -6.88 -4.33 13.51
CA LEU A 251 -7.16 -3.02 12.94
C LEU A 251 -5.89 -2.48 12.30
N TYR A 252 -5.86 -2.34 10.98
CA TYR A 252 -4.73 -1.77 10.27
C TYR A 252 -5.03 -0.36 9.77
N PHE A 253 -3.98 0.47 9.70
CA PHE A 253 -4.00 1.81 9.14
C PHE A 253 -2.87 1.96 8.13
N ILE A 254 -3.13 2.66 7.03
CA ILE A 254 -2.12 3.06 6.04
C ILE A 254 -2.25 4.57 5.87
N ASN A 255 -1.38 5.34 6.51
CA ASN A 255 -1.33 6.80 6.37
C ASN A 255 -0.36 7.15 5.24
N VAL A 256 -0.88 7.61 4.11
CA VAL A 256 -0.07 8.02 2.94
C VAL A 256 0.35 9.49 3.01
N ASP A 257 -0.11 10.23 4.02
CA ASP A 257 0.20 11.64 4.17
C ASP A 257 1.65 11.88 4.64
N LYS A 258 2.17 13.06 4.33
CA LYS A 258 3.42 13.62 4.86
C LYS A 258 3.28 14.06 6.32
N LEU A 259 2.06 14.11 6.86
CA LEU A 259 1.77 14.49 8.23
C LEU A 259 1.22 13.31 9.06
N ALA A 260 1.38 13.38 10.38
CA ALA A 260 0.67 12.49 11.28
C ALA A 260 -0.84 12.78 11.17
N ARG A 261 -1.64 11.73 11.23
CA ARG A 261 -3.10 11.84 11.17
C ARG A 261 -3.72 11.16 12.37
N THR A 262 -4.66 11.84 13.01
CA THR A 262 -5.44 11.30 14.12
C THR A 262 -6.87 11.05 13.65
N LEU A 263 -7.35 9.83 13.85
CA LEU A 263 -8.73 9.44 13.58
C LEU A 263 -9.43 9.14 14.90
N THR A 264 -10.65 9.67 15.06
CA THR A 264 -11.56 9.26 16.14
C THR A 264 -12.51 8.21 15.59
N LEU A 265 -12.48 7.00 16.14
CA LEU A 265 -13.33 5.88 15.74
C LEU A 265 -14.19 5.46 16.95
N PRO A 266 -15.37 6.09 17.18
CA PRO A 266 -16.19 5.84 18.36
C PRO A 266 -16.58 4.36 18.56
N GLN A 267 -16.76 3.61 17.48
CA GLN A 267 -17.05 2.17 17.49
C GLN A 267 -15.89 1.31 18.02
N GLU A 268 -14.69 1.88 18.12
CA GLU A 268 -13.51 1.23 18.69
C GLU A 268 -13.21 1.71 20.12
N ALA A 269 -14.05 2.58 20.69
CA ALA A 269 -13.88 3.10 22.04
C ALA A 269 -13.97 1.99 23.11
N GLY A 270 -13.17 2.12 24.16
CA GLY A 270 -13.04 1.15 25.26
C GLY A 270 -12.27 -0.13 24.90
N LYS A 271 -11.95 -0.35 23.62
CA LYS A 271 -11.19 -1.54 23.20
C LYS A 271 -9.70 -1.38 23.52
N LYS A 272 -9.10 -2.46 24.03
CA LYS A 272 -7.70 -2.49 24.51
C LYS A 272 -6.72 -2.90 23.42
N TYR A 273 -6.71 -2.14 22.32
CA TYR A 273 -5.77 -2.36 21.23
C TYR A 273 -4.32 -2.20 21.68
N ARG A 274 -3.44 -3.05 21.13
CA ARG A 274 -1.99 -2.92 21.23
C ARG A 274 -1.38 -2.94 19.85
N LEU A 275 -0.26 -2.24 19.67
CA LEU A 275 0.49 -2.31 18.42
C LEU A 275 0.96 -3.75 18.18
N HIS A 276 0.86 -4.22 16.94
CA HIS A 276 1.21 -5.59 16.57
C HIS A 276 2.68 -5.90 16.96
N PRO A 277 2.98 -7.10 17.50
CA PRO A 277 4.31 -7.42 18.03
C PRO A 277 5.49 -7.21 17.07
N VAL A 278 5.25 -7.32 15.76
CA VAL A 278 6.28 -7.05 14.74
C VAL A 278 6.76 -5.60 14.79
N HIS A 279 5.88 -4.62 15.00
CA HIS A 279 6.28 -3.21 15.07
C HIS A 279 7.07 -2.88 16.33
N THR A 280 6.85 -3.62 17.43
CA THR A 280 7.52 -3.39 18.72
C THR A 280 8.73 -4.28 18.95
N ALA A 281 8.97 -5.27 18.07
CA ALA A 281 10.13 -6.14 18.15
C ALA A 281 11.44 -5.35 18.06
N LYS A 282 12.48 -5.77 18.81
CA LYS A 282 13.78 -5.10 18.86
C LYS A 282 14.38 -4.86 17.47
N GLY A 283 14.21 -5.83 16.56
CA GLY A 283 14.68 -5.77 15.17
C GLY A 283 13.66 -5.27 14.14
N ALA A 284 12.59 -4.58 14.57
CA ALA A 284 11.64 -3.95 13.64
C ALA A 284 12.35 -2.90 12.77
N ALA A 285 12.17 -2.99 11.46
CA ALA A 285 12.86 -2.13 10.50
C ALA A 285 12.31 -0.70 10.49
N ASP A 286 10.98 -0.55 10.60
CA ASP A 286 10.35 0.77 10.68
C ASP A 286 10.15 1.20 12.14
N SER A 287 11.13 1.92 12.67
CA SER A 287 11.04 2.51 14.01
C SER A 287 9.91 3.56 14.12
N ARG A 288 9.49 4.18 13.00
CA ARG A 288 8.43 5.19 12.99
C ARG A 288 7.08 4.60 13.42
N ALA A 289 6.81 3.34 13.11
CA ALA A 289 5.58 2.66 13.53
C ALA A 289 5.36 2.67 15.04
N ARG A 290 6.44 2.74 15.84
CA ARG A 290 6.37 2.74 17.32
C ARG A 290 5.82 4.03 17.91
N SER A 291 5.81 5.14 17.16
CA SER A 291 5.18 6.39 17.64
C SER A 291 3.67 6.42 17.40
N ALA A 292 3.12 5.42 16.70
CA ALA A 292 1.68 5.23 16.62
C ALA A 292 1.12 4.91 18.01
N HIS A 293 0.02 5.57 18.37
CA HIS A 293 -0.62 5.38 19.66
C HIS A 293 -2.13 5.51 19.55
N THR A 294 -2.81 4.99 20.57
CA THR A 294 -4.26 5.00 20.67
C THR A 294 -4.70 5.53 22.02
N HIS A 295 -5.83 6.25 22.06
CA HIS A 295 -6.52 6.60 23.29
C HIS A 295 -7.82 5.79 23.38
N SER A 296 -7.74 4.67 24.09
CA SER A 296 -8.81 3.67 24.19
C SER A 296 -10.17 4.25 24.60
N PRO A 297 -10.32 5.11 25.63
CA PRO A 297 -11.62 5.64 26.04
C PRO A 297 -12.40 6.36 24.94
N THR A 298 -11.72 7.05 24.02
CA THR A 298 -12.38 7.80 22.93
C THR A 298 -12.27 7.11 21.57
N GLY A 299 -11.57 5.97 21.48
CA GLY A 299 -11.31 5.30 20.21
C GLY A 299 -10.43 6.12 19.25
N GLN A 300 -9.56 6.99 19.77
CA GLN A 300 -8.64 7.77 18.94
C GLN A 300 -7.40 6.94 18.55
N PHE A 301 -6.93 7.12 17.33
CA PHE A 301 -5.72 6.51 16.80
C PHE A 301 -4.90 7.57 16.07
N THR A 302 -3.65 7.77 16.48
CA THR A 302 -2.69 8.65 15.82
C THR A 302 -1.70 7.82 15.04
N ILE A 303 -1.66 8.04 13.72
CA ILE A 303 -0.84 7.29 12.77
C ILE A 303 0.26 8.23 12.24
N PRO A 304 1.54 7.87 12.38
CA PRO A 304 2.66 8.71 11.92
C PRO A 304 2.66 8.94 10.41
N PRO A 305 3.38 9.97 9.91
CA PRO A 305 3.52 10.22 8.48
C PRO A 305 4.04 9.01 7.72
N ARG A 306 3.48 8.74 6.54
CA ARG A 306 3.92 7.68 5.62
C ARG A 306 4.21 6.35 6.31
N THR A 307 3.23 5.87 7.06
CA THR A 307 3.38 4.68 7.91
C THR A 307 2.16 3.78 7.79
N ALA A 308 2.42 2.49 7.63
CA ALA A 308 1.43 1.43 7.78
C ALA A 308 1.59 0.79 9.16
N VAL A 309 0.52 0.70 9.94
CA VAL A 309 0.54 0.11 11.27
C VAL A 309 -0.62 -0.86 11.48
N VAL A 310 -0.39 -1.88 12.29
CA VAL A 310 -1.41 -2.84 12.70
C VAL A 310 -1.55 -2.82 14.22
N TYR A 311 -2.79 -2.75 14.69
CA TYR A 311 -3.20 -2.96 16.07
C TYR A 311 -3.95 -4.28 16.20
N VAL A 312 -3.83 -4.93 17.36
CA VAL A 312 -4.49 -6.22 17.65
C VAL A 312 -5.08 -6.25 19.06
N ILE A 313 -6.08 -7.13 19.24
CA ILE A 313 -6.63 -7.52 20.54
C ILE A 313 -6.39 -9.02 20.73
N GLN A 314 -5.92 -9.41 21.92
CA GLN A 314 -5.68 -10.81 22.30
C GLN A 314 -6.90 -11.44 22.99
#